data_AF-A0A2N6AX11-F1
#
_entry.id   AF-A0A2N6AX11-F1
#
_cell.length_a   1.000
_cell.length_b   1.000
_cell.length_c   1.000
_cell.angle_alpha   90.00
_cell.angle_beta   90.00
_cell.angle_gamma   90.00
#
_symmetry.space_group_name_H-M   'P 1'
#
loop_
_entity.id
_entity.type
_entity.pdbx_description
1 polymer ?
#
loop_
_entity_poly.entity_id
_entity_poly.type
_entity_poly.pdbx_seq_one_letter_code
_entity_poly.pdbx_strand_id
1 'polypeptide(L)' 'SEEWWLSIPEDIRPVKDQPYYHLLAENEEVDYIAYVSEQNLISDASGEPVRHPQVEEFFSRFQNGQYELRRHTAN' A
#
# COMPACT_ATOMS: atom_id res chain seq x y z
N SER A 1 -17.76 -14.73 -3.18
CA SER A 1 -18.27 -15.78 -4.08
C SER A 1 -17.41 -15.85 -5.33
N GLU A 2 -17.10 -17.05 -5.82
CA GLU A 2 -16.36 -17.26 -7.08
C GLU A 2 -17.07 -16.65 -8.30
N GLU A 3 -18.38 -16.41 -8.22
CA GLU A 3 -19.16 -15.79 -9.29
C GLU A 3 -18.75 -14.34 -9.57
N TRP A 4 -18.46 -13.53 -8.53
CA TRP A 4 -17.95 -12.17 -8.72
C TRP A 4 -16.58 -12.20 -9.43
N TRP A 5 -15.74 -13.15 -9.05
CA TRP A 5 -14.43 -13.34 -9.67
C TRP A 5 -14.51 -13.75 -11.15
N LEU A 6 -15.39 -14.71 -11.46
CA LEU A 6 -15.65 -15.14 -12.84
C LEU A 6 -16.34 -14.05 -13.67
N SER A 7 -17.05 -13.12 -13.03
CA SER A 7 -17.67 -11.97 -13.70
C SER A 7 -16.68 -10.89 -14.11
N ILE A 8 -15.47 -10.87 -13.54
CA ILE A 8 -14.40 -9.96 -13.96
C ILE A 8 -13.81 -10.50 -15.28
N PRO A 9 -13.69 -9.66 -16.33
CA PRO A 9 -13.01 -10.00 -17.57
C PRO A 9 -11.62 -10.59 -17.32
N GLU A 10 -11.24 -11.63 -18.07
CA GLU A 10 -10.02 -12.40 -17.80
C GLU A 10 -8.74 -11.57 -17.82
N ASP A 11 -8.71 -10.50 -18.61
CA ASP A 11 -7.60 -9.58 -18.83
C ASP A 11 -7.34 -8.63 -17.64
N ILE A 12 -8.36 -8.34 -16.84
CA ILE A 12 -8.24 -7.48 -15.64
C ILE A 12 -8.53 -8.23 -14.35
N ARG A 13 -8.78 -9.54 -14.44
CA ARG A 13 -9.04 -10.39 -13.30
C ARG A 13 -7.81 -10.38 -12.38
N PRO A 14 -7.99 -10.11 -11.08
CA PRO A 14 -6.87 -10.22 -10.16
C PRO A 14 -6.33 -11.66 -10.14
N VAL A 15 -5.15 -11.92 -9.57
CA VAL A 15 -4.70 -13.29 -9.24
C VAL A 15 -5.33 -13.72 -7.92
N LYS A 16 -5.84 -14.97 -7.82
CA LYS A 16 -6.65 -15.44 -6.67
C LYS A 16 -5.86 -15.41 -5.35
N ASP A 17 -4.59 -15.83 -5.37
CA ASP A 17 -3.77 -16.05 -4.18
C ASP A 17 -2.70 -14.96 -3.97
N GLN A 18 -2.89 -13.78 -4.58
CA GLN A 18 -1.96 -12.66 -4.39
C GLN A 18 -2.25 -11.88 -3.10
N PRO A 19 -1.24 -11.25 -2.50
CA PRO A 19 -1.46 -10.37 -1.37
C PRO A 19 -2.20 -9.09 -1.77
N TYR A 20 -2.95 -8.56 -0.81
CA TYR A 20 -3.53 -7.24 -0.86
C TYR A 20 -2.81 -6.35 0.14
N TYR A 21 -2.57 -5.11 -0.25
CA TYR A 21 -1.84 -4.13 0.54
C TYR A 21 -2.77 -3.00 0.94
N HIS A 22 -2.61 -2.59 2.20
CA HIS A 22 -3.19 -1.37 2.72
C HIS A 22 -2.16 -0.25 2.53
N LEU A 23 -2.47 0.69 1.65
CA LEU A 23 -1.57 1.78 1.30
C LEU A 23 -1.97 3.07 2.00
N LEU A 24 -0.97 3.75 2.54
CA LEU A 24 -1.02 5.18 2.84
C LEU A 24 -0.54 5.91 1.59
N ALA A 25 -1.40 6.65 0.92
CA ALA A 25 -1.13 7.28 -0.37
C ALA A 25 -1.44 8.78 -0.33
N GLU A 26 -0.83 9.52 -1.26
CA GLU A 26 -1.11 10.93 -1.47
C GLU A 26 -1.19 11.23 -2.97
N ASN A 27 -1.87 12.31 -3.31
CA ASN A 27 -1.76 12.96 -4.61
C ASN A 27 -1.56 14.47 -4.40
N GLU A 28 -1.63 15.26 -5.48
CA GLU A 28 -1.41 16.71 -5.41
C GLU A 28 -2.42 17.47 -4.52
N GLU A 29 -3.57 16.87 -4.20
CA GLU A 29 -4.67 17.52 -3.51
C GLU A 29 -4.95 16.94 -2.12
N VAL A 30 -4.81 15.63 -1.94
CA VAL A 30 -5.26 14.92 -0.74
C VAL A 30 -4.39 13.73 -0.38
N ASP A 31 -4.38 13.42 0.92
CA ASP A 31 -3.82 12.19 1.47
C ASP A 31 -4.99 11.20 1.70
N TYR A 32 -4.81 9.92 1.35
CA TYR A 32 -5.87 8.92 1.43
C TYR A 32 -5.33 7.50 1.66
N ILE A 33 -6.26 6.61 2.00
CA ILE A 33 -5.99 5.19 2.24
C ILE A 33 -6.57 4.38 1.09
N ALA A 34 -5.80 3.41 0.57
CA ALA A 34 -6.25 2.50 -0.47
C ALA A 34 -6.05 1.03 -0.09
N TYR A 35 -6.87 0.17 -0.69
CA TYR A 35 -6.71 -1.28 -0.68
C TYR A 35 -6.46 -1.74 -2.10
N VAL A 36 -5.29 -2.31 -2.37
CA VAL A 36 -4.87 -2.64 -3.71
C VAL A 36 -4.21 -4.02 -3.77
N SER A 37 -4.40 -4.72 -4.88
CA SER A 37 -3.73 -5.97 -5.17
C SER A 37 -2.27 -5.75 -5.56
N GLU A 38 -1.41 -6.73 -5.28
CA GLU A 38 0.03 -6.66 -5.64
C GLU A 38 0.27 -6.34 -7.12
N GLN A 39 -0.48 -6.97 -8.03
CA GLN A 39 -0.34 -6.77 -9.48
C GLN A 39 -0.57 -5.31 -9.95
N ASN A 40 -1.23 -4.49 -9.12
CA ASN A 40 -1.51 -3.09 -9.40
C ASN A 40 -0.49 -2.15 -8.74
N LEU A 41 0.56 -2.69 -8.11
CA LEU A 41 1.65 -1.92 -7.53
C LEU A 41 2.81 -1.79 -8.52
N ILE A 42 3.45 -0.61 -8.48
CA ILE A 42 4.70 -0.34 -9.17
C ILE A 42 5.71 0.11 -8.11
N SER A 43 6.96 -0.35 -8.23
CA SER A 43 8.01 0.09 -7.32
C SER A 43 8.25 1.59 -7.45
N ASP A 44 8.21 2.29 -6.32
CA ASP A 44 8.63 3.67 -6.28
C ASP A 44 10.17 3.76 -6.33
N ALA A 45 10.67 4.59 -7.24
CA ALA A 45 12.09 4.87 -7.41
C ALA A 45 12.46 6.30 -6.97
N SER A 46 11.49 7.10 -6.50
CA SER A 46 11.73 8.47 -6.06
C SER A 46 12.61 8.54 -4.82
N GLY A 47 12.41 7.61 -3.87
CA GLY A 47 13.07 7.64 -2.57
C GLY A 47 12.62 8.79 -1.68
N GLU A 48 11.51 9.45 -2.02
CA GLU A 48 10.90 10.51 -1.24
C GLU A 48 9.94 9.93 -0.20
N PRO A 49 9.77 10.60 0.95
CA PRO A 49 8.77 10.18 1.94
C PRO A 49 7.36 10.50 1.43
N VAL A 50 6.39 9.62 1.74
CA VAL A 50 4.97 9.92 1.54
C VAL A 50 4.48 10.89 2.62
N ARG A 51 3.76 11.94 2.23
CA ARG A 51 3.01 12.77 3.17
C ARG A 51 1.68 12.09 3.45
N HIS A 52 1.60 11.41 4.58
CA HIS A 52 0.32 10.94 5.09
C HIS A 52 0.36 10.98 6.62
N PRO A 53 -0.64 11.54 7.31
CA PRO A 53 -0.59 11.77 8.76
C PRO A 53 -0.37 10.49 9.57
N GLN A 54 -0.91 9.36 9.10
CA GLN A 54 -0.75 8.07 9.78
C GLN A 54 0.63 7.42 9.59
N VAL A 55 1.51 7.96 8.72
CA VAL A 55 2.88 7.43 8.59
C VAL A 55 3.59 7.47 9.92
N GLU A 56 3.39 8.53 10.70
CA GLU A 56 3.99 8.68 12.03
C GLU A 56 3.43 7.69 13.05
N GLU A 57 2.30 7.04 12.81
CA GLU A 57 1.74 6.00 13.69
C GLU A 57 2.50 4.67 13.53
N PHE A 58 2.90 4.35 12.29
CA PHE A 58 3.54 3.07 11.96
C PHE A 58 5.07 3.14 11.91
N PHE A 59 5.63 4.30 11.54
CA PHE A 59 7.05 4.45 11.26
C PHE A 59 7.73 5.47 12.18
N SER A 60 8.97 5.20 12.58
CA SER A 60 9.73 6.03 13.51
C SER A 60 10.53 7.10 12.81
N ARG A 61 11.15 6.75 11.68
CA ARG A 61 12.03 7.64 10.92
C ARG A 61 12.02 7.26 9.44
N PHE A 62 12.20 8.24 8.58
CA PHE A 62 12.59 8.04 7.19
C PHE A 62 14.08 8.35 7.02
N GLN A 63 14.87 7.36 6.57
CA GLN A 63 16.31 7.51 6.35
C GLN A 63 16.75 6.68 5.14
N ASN A 64 17.60 7.26 4.29
CA ASN A 64 18.15 6.60 3.09
C ASN A 64 17.06 6.03 2.15
N GLY A 65 15.95 6.76 1.96
CA GLY A 65 14.85 6.33 1.09
C GLY A 65 13.96 5.23 1.67
N GLN A 66 14.08 4.91 2.96
CA GLN A 66 13.32 3.84 3.60
C GLN A 66 12.74 4.28 4.95
N TYR A 67 11.56 3.74 5.27
CA TYR A 67 10.96 3.90 6.60
C TYR A 67 11.44 2.83 7.56
N GLU A 68 11.84 3.26 8.75
CA GLU A 68 12.06 2.38 9.89
C GLU A 68 10.72 2.12 10.58
N LEU A 69 10.36 0.85 10.71
CA LEU A 69 9.17 0.43 11.46
C LEU A 69 9.31 0.80 12.93
N ARG A 70 8.24 1.34 13.53
CA ARG A 70 8.17 1.47 14.98
C ARG A 70 8.16 0.06 15.58
N ARG A 71 9.10 -0.20 16.49
CA ARG A 71 9.02 -1.39 17.34
C ARG A 71 7.78 -1.25 18.21
N HIS A 72 6.74 -2.02 17.89
CA HIS A 72 5.66 -2.25 18.84
C HIS A 72 6.23 -3.12 19.96
N THR A 73 6.63 -2.49 21.06
CA THR A 73 6.91 -3.23 22.29
C THR A 73 5.57 -3.77 22.77
N ALA A 74 5.27 -5.04 22.46
CA ALA A 74 4.21 -5.75 23.14
C ALA A 74 4.61 -5.83 24.62
N ASN A 75 3.78 -5.26 25.50
CA ASN A 75 3.89 -5.45 26.95
C ASN A 75 3.37 -6.83 27.36
#